data_AF-A0A3S5CX89-F1
#
_entry.id   AF-A0A3S5CX89-F1
#
_cell.length_a   1.000
_cell.length_b   1.000
_cell.length_c   1.000
_cell.angle_alpha   90.00
_cell.angle_beta   90.00
_cell.angle_gamma   90.00
#
_symmetry.space_group_name_H-M   'P 1'
#
loop_
_entity.id
_entity.type
_entity.pdbx_description
1 polymer ?
#
loop_
_entity_poly.entity_id
_entity_poly.type
_entity_poly.pdbx_seq_one_letter_code
_entity_poly.pdbx_strand_id
1 'polypeptide(L)'
;MHAQSVLLLRDMLGLGKDMCQAEEELRLVADEGPQEKGPIDAEAIQIVPDFALPLAEADAILGLYRTSYSPYFPFVPVHVTTAAAELDQTSPFLLRTILQVAVPQTAAVQKSVDRWFRQTISQRVIVKQERCLELLQALLIFIAWGDFQFYIESQATDLLHLASTLVLDLGLHKPPNVYGPGRQSFLPDAIRKVKGLAKYGHHTLDDMRAMLGFYYLNTV
;
A
#
# COMPACT_ATOMS: atom_id res chain seq x y z
N MET A 1 -3.27 -25.51 4.26
CA MET A 1 -4.73 -25.34 4.02
C MET A 1 -5.17 -23.88 3.84
N HIS A 2 -4.36 -22.86 4.14
CA HIS A 2 -4.76 -21.45 3.93
C HIS A 2 -4.52 -20.96 2.48
N ALA A 3 -3.45 -21.40 1.82
CA ALA A 3 -3.11 -21.00 0.44
C ALA A 3 -4.12 -21.40 -0.65
N GLN A 4 -4.87 -22.49 -0.46
CA GLN A 4 -5.88 -22.95 -1.42
C GLN A 4 -7.16 -22.11 -1.38
N SER A 5 -7.48 -21.53 -0.23
CA SER A 5 -8.67 -20.69 -0.03
C SER A 5 -8.52 -19.33 -0.73
N VAL A 6 -7.30 -18.78 -0.78
CA VAL A 6 -6.98 -17.52 -1.46
C VAL A 6 -7.04 -17.67 -2.99
N LEU A 7 -6.55 -18.81 -3.51
CA LEU A 7 -6.64 -19.15 -4.93
C LEU A 7 -8.10 -19.28 -5.39
N LEU A 8 -8.93 -19.96 -4.61
CA LEU A 8 -10.35 -20.08 -4.91
C LEU A 8 -11.07 -18.74 -4.82
N LEU A 9 -10.69 -17.83 -3.91
CA LEU A 9 -11.26 -16.48 -3.87
C LEU A 9 -10.84 -15.64 -5.09
N ARG A 10 -9.56 -15.70 -5.51
CA ARG A 10 -9.06 -14.97 -6.69
C ARG A 10 -9.67 -15.49 -8.00
N ASP A 11 -9.88 -16.80 -8.12
CA ASP A 11 -10.52 -17.42 -9.30
C ASP A 11 -12.06 -17.29 -9.27
N MET A 12 -12.70 -17.38 -8.10
CA MET A 12 -14.17 -17.21 -7.96
C MET A 12 -14.62 -15.76 -8.13
N LEU A 13 -13.74 -14.78 -7.89
CA LEU A 13 -14.01 -13.35 -8.08
C LEU A 13 -13.80 -12.86 -9.53
N GLY A 14 -13.47 -13.75 -10.48
CA GLY A 14 -13.27 -13.37 -11.89
C GLY A 14 -11.99 -12.58 -12.17
N LEU A 15 -11.27 -12.17 -11.11
CA LEU A 15 -10.02 -11.40 -11.17
C LEU A 15 -8.96 -12.03 -12.07
N GLY A 16 -8.89 -13.38 -12.16
CA GLY A 16 -7.95 -14.05 -13.06
C GLY A 16 -8.22 -13.84 -14.56
N LYS A 17 -9.47 -13.58 -14.97
CA LYS A 17 -9.86 -13.31 -16.36
C LYS A 17 -9.98 -11.81 -16.63
N ASP A 18 -10.54 -11.05 -15.69
CA ASP A 18 -10.72 -9.61 -15.82
C ASP A 18 -9.38 -8.87 -15.67
N MET A 19 -8.45 -9.33 -14.80
CA MET A 19 -7.06 -8.84 -14.83
C MET A 19 -6.35 -9.26 -16.10
N CYS A 20 -6.59 -10.47 -16.64
CA CYS A 20 -5.93 -10.90 -17.87
C CYS A 20 -6.41 -10.06 -19.08
N GLN A 21 -7.69 -9.69 -19.13
CA GLN A 21 -8.22 -8.74 -20.13
C GLN A 21 -7.76 -7.29 -19.89
N ALA A 22 -7.68 -6.83 -18.63
CA ALA A 22 -7.12 -5.52 -18.32
C ALA A 22 -5.61 -5.45 -18.60
N GLU A 23 -4.87 -6.53 -18.36
CA GLU A 23 -3.46 -6.73 -18.71
C GLU A 23 -3.27 -6.84 -20.22
N GLU A 24 -4.23 -7.41 -20.96
CA GLU A 24 -4.19 -7.48 -22.43
C GLU A 24 -4.56 -6.14 -23.09
N GLU A 25 -5.52 -5.38 -22.55
CA GLU A 25 -5.76 -3.99 -22.96
C GLU A 25 -4.60 -3.06 -22.58
N LEU A 26 -3.91 -3.27 -21.46
CA LEU A 26 -2.70 -2.52 -21.13
C LEU A 26 -1.48 -2.96 -21.95
N ARG A 27 -1.38 -4.24 -22.34
CA ARG A 27 -0.36 -4.70 -23.30
C ARG A 27 -0.49 -4.00 -24.65
N LEU A 28 -1.72 -3.70 -25.08
CA LEU A 28 -1.96 -2.92 -26.29
C LEU A 28 -1.54 -1.44 -26.13
N VAL A 29 -1.55 -0.90 -24.91
CA VAL A 29 -1.05 0.45 -24.61
C VAL A 29 0.48 0.46 -24.43
N ALA A 30 1.08 -0.62 -23.93
CA ALA A 30 2.51 -0.75 -23.65
C ALA A 30 3.38 -1.21 -24.85
N ASP A 31 2.77 -1.57 -25.99
CA ASP A 31 3.47 -1.98 -27.22
C ASP A 31 3.80 -0.81 -28.17
N GLU A 32 3.49 0.43 -27.79
CA GLU A 32 4.03 1.62 -28.48
C GLU A 32 5.53 1.75 -28.17
N GLY A 33 6.35 1.12 -29.02
CA GLY A 33 7.80 1.25 -29.07
C GLY A 33 8.31 2.68 -29.31
N PRO A 34 9.64 2.86 -29.31
CA PRO A 34 10.34 3.99 -28.68
C PRO A 34 10.11 5.33 -29.38
N GLN A 35 9.46 6.28 -28.70
CA GLN A 35 9.47 7.69 -29.12
C GLN A 35 10.70 8.43 -28.57
N GLU A 36 11.55 8.82 -29.51
CA GLU A 36 12.80 9.53 -29.32
C GLU A 36 12.56 11.05 -29.13
N LYS A 37 12.95 11.53 -27.93
CA LYS A 37 13.46 12.88 -27.54
C LYS A 37 12.71 14.16 -27.97
N GLY A 38 12.12 14.82 -26.97
CA GLY A 38 12.10 16.28 -26.77
C GLY A 38 12.56 16.62 -25.33
N PRO A 39 12.95 17.86 -24.99
CA PRO A 39 13.64 18.18 -23.74
C PRO A 39 12.74 17.92 -22.52
N ILE A 40 13.03 16.89 -21.74
CA ILE A 40 12.20 16.43 -20.60
C ILE A 40 12.67 17.12 -19.32
N ASP A 41 12.30 18.39 -19.20
CA ASP A 41 12.41 19.16 -17.97
C ASP A 41 11.00 19.44 -17.43
N ALA A 42 10.18 18.41 -17.15
CA ALA A 42 8.92 18.56 -16.39
C ALA A 42 8.34 17.20 -15.93
N GLU A 43 8.27 16.99 -14.61
CA GLU A 43 7.35 16.08 -13.90
C GLU A 43 7.36 14.58 -14.26
N ALA A 44 8.47 13.90 -13.97
CA ALA A 44 8.51 12.43 -13.88
C ALA A 44 8.53 11.99 -12.40
N ILE A 45 7.69 11.02 -12.03
CA ILE A 45 7.67 10.41 -10.70
C ILE A 45 8.54 9.15 -10.73
N GLN A 46 9.57 9.13 -9.87
CA GLN A 46 10.39 7.94 -9.67
C GLN A 46 9.66 6.95 -8.78
N ILE A 47 9.39 5.74 -9.30
CA ILE A 47 8.72 4.65 -8.58
C ILE A 47 9.74 3.77 -7.90
N VAL A 48 10.76 3.37 -8.65
CA VAL A 48 11.93 2.57 -8.25
C VAL A 48 13.17 3.31 -8.78
N PRO A 49 14.37 3.16 -8.20
CA PRO A 49 15.59 3.84 -8.66
C PRO A 49 15.85 3.73 -10.17
N ASP A 50 15.38 2.64 -10.79
CA ASP A 50 15.56 2.35 -12.22
C ASP A 50 14.27 2.53 -13.05
N PHE A 51 13.16 3.01 -12.46
CA PHE A 51 11.87 3.13 -13.12
C PHE A 51 11.19 4.46 -12.77
N ALA A 52 11.11 5.36 -13.74
CA ALA A 52 10.43 6.64 -13.64
C ALA A 52 9.29 6.67 -14.66
N LEU A 53 8.12 7.14 -14.23
CA LEU A 53 6.97 7.32 -15.11
C LEU A 53 6.62 8.81 -15.24
N PRO A 54 6.17 9.26 -16.42
CA PRO A 54 5.62 10.59 -16.57
C PRO A 54 4.35 10.74 -15.72
N LEU A 55 4.11 11.95 -15.20
CA LEU A 55 2.99 12.22 -14.30
C LEU A 55 1.62 11.82 -14.89
N ALA A 56 1.42 12.02 -16.20
CA ALA A 56 0.19 11.65 -16.89
C ALA A 56 -0.09 10.13 -16.85
N GLU A 57 0.96 9.31 -16.93
CA GLU A 57 0.84 7.86 -16.85
C GLU A 57 0.57 7.41 -15.41
N ALA A 58 1.18 8.09 -14.43
CA ALA A 58 0.89 7.85 -13.02
C ALA A 58 -0.58 8.13 -12.67
N ASP A 59 -1.17 9.20 -13.22
CA ASP A 59 -2.61 9.50 -13.05
C ASP A 59 -3.50 8.44 -13.70
N ALA A 60 -3.14 7.93 -14.88
CA ALA A 60 -3.86 6.84 -15.55
C ALA A 60 -3.83 5.56 -14.72
N ILE A 61 -2.66 5.19 -14.18
CA ILE A 61 -2.49 4.02 -13.31
C ILE A 61 -3.24 4.19 -11.98
N LEU A 62 -3.27 5.39 -11.40
CA LEU A 62 -4.13 5.68 -10.25
C LEU A 62 -5.61 5.51 -10.59
N GLY A 63 -6.02 5.90 -11.79
CA GLY A 63 -7.36 5.61 -12.32
C GLY A 63 -7.65 4.11 -12.32
N LEU A 64 -6.74 3.31 -12.85
CA LEU A 64 -6.84 1.84 -12.87
C LEU A 64 -6.92 1.25 -11.45
N TYR A 65 -6.10 1.73 -10.53
CA TYR A 65 -6.15 1.30 -9.12
C TYR A 65 -7.54 1.52 -8.53
N ARG A 66 -8.17 2.68 -8.80
CA ARG A 66 -9.52 2.98 -8.28
C ARG A 66 -10.59 2.07 -8.85
N THR A 67 -10.50 1.70 -10.13
CA THR A 67 -11.54 0.92 -10.80
C THR A 67 -11.38 -0.58 -10.62
N SER A 68 -10.13 -1.08 -10.63
CA SER A 68 -9.85 -2.52 -10.74
C SER A 68 -9.27 -3.12 -9.45
N TYR A 69 -8.65 -2.32 -8.59
CA TYR A 69 -8.03 -2.80 -7.34
C TYR A 69 -8.89 -2.44 -6.12
N SER A 70 -9.24 -1.16 -5.97
CA SER A 70 -9.96 -0.66 -4.80
C SER A 70 -11.28 -1.40 -4.48
N PRO A 71 -12.10 -1.85 -5.45
CA PRO A 71 -13.33 -2.58 -5.15
C PRO A 71 -13.12 -3.92 -4.44
N TYR A 72 -11.99 -4.58 -4.67
CA TYR A 72 -11.67 -5.89 -4.08
C TYR A 72 -10.88 -5.77 -2.77
N PHE A 73 -10.20 -4.64 -2.55
CA PHE A 73 -9.51 -4.32 -1.31
C PHE A 73 -9.82 -2.87 -0.85
N PRO A 74 -11.03 -2.61 -0.29
CA PRO A 74 -11.53 -1.26 -0.02
C PRO A 74 -11.00 -0.65 1.29
N PHE A 75 -9.80 -1.01 1.71
CA PHE A 75 -9.21 -0.58 2.99
C PHE A 75 -8.22 0.58 2.85
N VAL A 76 -7.81 0.88 1.62
CA VAL A 76 -6.95 2.04 1.30
C VAL A 76 -7.58 2.81 0.13
N PRO A 77 -8.70 3.53 0.37
CA PRO A 77 -9.36 4.27 -0.70
C PRO A 77 -8.52 5.48 -1.10
N VAL A 78 -8.28 5.65 -2.40
CA VAL A 78 -7.72 6.89 -2.96
C VAL A 78 -8.87 7.71 -3.53
N HIS A 79 -9.06 8.93 -3.03
CA HIS A 79 -10.17 9.78 -3.47
C HIS A 79 -10.08 10.04 -4.97
N VAL A 80 -11.22 10.09 -5.66
CA VAL A 80 -11.30 10.22 -7.13
C VAL A 80 -10.68 11.53 -7.61
N THR A 81 -10.73 12.58 -6.79
CA THR A 81 -10.17 13.90 -7.14
C THR A 81 -8.67 14.03 -6.87
N THR A 82 -8.03 13.08 -6.18
CA THR A 82 -6.62 13.21 -5.81
C THR A 82 -5.73 12.95 -7.03
N ALA A 83 -4.90 13.89 -7.44
CA ALA A 83 -3.94 13.68 -8.52
C ALA A 83 -2.70 12.92 -8.04
N ALA A 84 -1.97 12.27 -8.94
CA ALA A 84 -0.71 11.61 -8.65
C ALA A 84 0.31 12.58 -8.02
N ALA A 85 0.37 13.82 -8.51
CA ALA A 85 1.24 14.85 -7.95
C ALA A 85 0.88 15.21 -6.49
N GLU A 86 -0.41 15.26 -6.16
CA GLU A 86 -0.87 15.53 -4.79
C GLU A 86 -0.55 14.35 -3.86
N LEU A 87 -0.71 13.12 -4.36
CA LEU A 87 -0.37 11.92 -3.60
C LEU A 87 1.14 11.77 -3.40
N ASP A 88 1.97 12.18 -4.37
CA ASP A 88 3.43 12.18 -4.23
C ASP A 88 3.92 13.17 -3.15
N GLN A 89 3.24 14.32 -3.03
CA GLN A 89 3.58 15.31 -2.00
C GLN A 89 3.15 14.87 -0.59
N THR A 90 2.01 14.20 -0.47
CA THR A 90 1.43 13.83 0.83
C THR A 90 1.86 12.46 1.32
N SER A 91 2.00 11.49 0.43
CA SER A 91 2.27 10.08 0.73
C SER A 91 3.03 9.42 -0.44
N PRO A 92 4.29 9.86 -0.69
CA PRO A 92 5.08 9.41 -1.84
C PRO A 92 5.27 7.90 -1.88
N PHE A 93 5.48 7.26 -0.73
CA PHE A 93 5.71 5.82 -0.69
C PHE A 93 4.43 5.03 -0.96
N LEU A 94 3.28 5.53 -0.53
CA LEU A 94 1.99 4.93 -0.87
C LEU A 94 1.75 5.00 -2.38
N LEU A 95 1.97 6.17 -3.00
CA LEU A 95 1.84 6.33 -4.44
C LEU A 95 2.73 5.34 -5.19
N ARG A 96 4.02 5.30 -4.87
CA ARG A 96 4.97 4.38 -5.52
C ARG A 96 4.54 2.93 -5.39
N THR A 97 4.01 2.54 -4.23
CA THR A 97 3.50 1.18 -4.01
C THR A 97 2.29 0.87 -4.87
N ILE A 98 1.35 1.80 -5.00
CA ILE A 98 0.19 1.66 -5.88
C ILE A 98 0.63 1.51 -7.32
N LEU A 99 1.51 2.41 -7.79
CA LEU A 99 2.03 2.37 -9.16
C LEU A 99 2.75 1.05 -9.43
N GLN A 100 3.60 0.60 -8.51
CA GLN A 100 4.32 -0.67 -8.60
C GLN A 100 3.39 -1.88 -8.75
N VAL A 101 2.27 -1.89 -8.00
CA VAL A 101 1.31 -3.00 -7.99
C VAL A 101 0.38 -2.99 -9.19
N ALA A 102 0.03 -1.79 -9.68
CA ALA A 102 -0.90 -1.62 -10.79
C ALA A 102 -0.21 -1.66 -12.16
N VAL A 103 1.10 -1.40 -12.24
CA VAL A 103 1.86 -1.54 -13.48
C VAL A 103 2.12 -3.03 -13.75
N PRO A 104 1.73 -3.54 -14.93
CA PRO A 104 2.05 -4.90 -15.32
C PRO A 104 3.56 -5.03 -15.53
N GLN A 105 4.18 -5.98 -14.84
CA GLN A 105 5.62 -6.20 -14.88
C GLN A 105 5.96 -7.65 -15.22
N THR A 106 7.12 -7.86 -15.83
CA THR A 106 7.66 -9.21 -16.01
C THR A 106 8.10 -9.78 -14.66
N ALA A 107 8.05 -11.10 -14.50
CA ALA A 107 8.42 -11.77 -13.24
C ALA A 107 9.85 -11.43 -12.75
N ALA A 108 10.78 -11.11 -13.65
CA ALA A 108 12.13 -10.70 -13.30
C ALA A 108 12.17 -9.29 -12.68
N VAL A 109 11.44 -8.34 -13.26
CA VAL A 109 11.33 -6.97 -12.76
C VAL A 109 10.58 -6.96 -11.43
N GLN A 110 9.49 -7.72 -11.35
CA GLN A 110 8.70 -7.86 -10.13
C GLN A 110 9.54 -8.32 -8.94
N LYS A 111 10.45 -9.29 -9.10
CA LYS A 111 11.37 -9.72 -8.03
C LYS A 111 12.34 -8.61 -7.58
N SER A 112 12.81 -7.79 -8.51
CA SER A 112 13.68 -6.65 -8.20
C SER A 112 12.91 -5.60 -7.38
N VAL A 113 11.71 -5.31 -7.84
CA VAL A 113 10.80 -4.31 -7.29
C VAL A 113 10.28 -4.73 -5.90
N ASP A 114 9.98 -6.01 -5.72
CA ASP A 114 9.73 -6.68 -4.44
C ASP A 114 10.88 -6.51 -3.46
N ARG A 115 12.11 -6.80 -3.90
CA ARG A 115 13.32 -6.66 -3.08
C ARG A 115 13.50 -5.21 -2.66
N TRP A 116 13.32 -4.28 -3.59
CA TRP A 116 13.42 -2.86 -3.33
C TRP A 116 12.37 -2.39 -2.31
N PHE A 117 11.12 -2.82 -2.45
CA PHE A 117 10.06 -2.51 -1.49
C PHE A 117 10.42 -3.03 -0.09
N ARG A 118 10.86 -4.29 0.02
CA ARG A 118 11.28 -4.91 1.28
C ARG A 118 12.46 -4.20 1.93
N GLN A 119 13.45 -3.79 1.15
CA GLN A 119 14.60 -3.03 1.66
C GLN A 119 14.16 -1.65 2.16
N THR A 120 13.33 -0.96 1.39
CA THR A 120 12.84 0.39 1.74
C THR A 120 11.97 0.37 2.98
N ILE A 121 11.02 -0.56 3.08
CA ILE A 121 10.14 -0.66 4.26
C ILE A 121 10.93 -1.05 5.50
N SER A 122 11.88 -1.99 5.39
CA SER A 122 12.74 -2.38 6.50
C SER A 122 13.59 -1.21 6.97
N GLN A 123 14.16 -0.43 6.05
CA GLN A 123 14.94 0.75 6.41
C GLN A 123 14.08 1.81 7.10
N ARG A 124 12.88 2.12 6.59
CA ARG A 124 11.99 3.13 7.19
C ARG A 124 11.45 2.68 8.54
N VAL A 125 10.98 1.44 8.66
CA VAL A 125 10.33 0.94 9.88
C VAL A 125 11.33 0.47 10.93
N ILE A 126 12.37 -0.27 10.56
CA ILE A 126 13.29 -0.87 11.54
C ILE A 126 14.42 0.10 11.87
N VAL A 127 15.08 0.65 10.84
CA VAL A 127 16.28 1.49 11.04
C VAL A 127 15.91 2.91 11.46
N LYS A 128 15.02 3.57 10.71
CA LYS A 128 14.59 4.95 11.00
C LYS A 128 13.49 5.05 12.05
N GLN A 129 12.90 3.92 12.44
CA GLN A 129 11.79 3.84 13.40
C GLN A 129 10.60 4.73 13.02
N GLU A 130 10.34 4.90 11.73
CA GLU A 130 9.20 5.68 11.24
C GLU A 130 7.90 4.94 11.53
N ARG A 131 6.90 5.67 12.05
CA ARG A 131 5.56 5.16 12.40
C ARG A 131 4.51 6.10 11.83
N CYS A 132 4.07 5.79 10.62
CA CYS A 132 3.14 6.59 9.84
C CYS A 132 2.07 5.68 9.22
N LEU A 133 0.86 6.21 9.06
CA LEU A 133 -0.25 5.49 8.42
C LEU A 133 0.09 5.13 6.96
N GLU A 134 0.80 6.00 6.25
CA GLU A 134 1.32 5.76 4.90
C GLU A 134 2.04 4.41 4.78
N LEU A 135 2.93 4.10 5.73
CA LEU A 135 3.72 2.87 5.71
C LEU A 135 2.83 1.65 5.89
N LEU A 136 1.86 1.74 6.80
CA LEU A 136 0.88 0.66 7.02
C LEU A 136 0.03 0.45 5.77
N GLN A 137 -0.52 1.52 5.19
CA GLN A 137 -1.33 1.44 3.97
C GLN A 137 -0.56 0.85 2.80
N ALA A 138 0.70 1.27 2.60
CA ALA A 138 1.57 0.71 1.57
C ALA A 138 1.82 -0.79 1.79
N LEU A 139 2.11 -1.22 3.02
CA LEU A 139 2.24 -2.64 3.37
C LEU A 139 0.98 -3.43 3.05
N LEU A 140 -0.18 -2.91 3.38
CA LEU A 140 -1.46 -3.58 3.13
C LEU A 140 -1.70 -3.78 1.63
N ILE A 141 -1.45 -2.76 0.81
CA ILE A 141 -1.58 -2.87 -0.65
C ILE A 141 -0.59 -3.89 -1.20
N PHE A 142 0.68 -3.81 -0.77
CA PHE A 142 1.72 -4.73 -1.24
C PHE A 142 1.42 -6.19 -0.86
N ILE A 143 0.89 -6.44 0.34
CA ILE A 143 0.49 -7.79 0.76
C ILE A 143 -0.75 -8.22 -0.01
N ALA A 144 -1.79 -7.37 -0.13
CA ALA A 144 -3.05 -7.74 -0.78
C ALA A 144 -2.91 -8.13 -2.25
N TRP A 145 -1.99 -7.46 -2.95
CA TRP A 145 -1.77 -7.64 -4.39
C TRP A 145 -0.41 -8.27 -4.70
N GLY A 146 0.21 -8.88 -3.69
CA GLY A 146 1.47 -9.60 -3.83
C GLY A 146 1.33 -10.83 -4.72
N ASP A 147 2.46 -11.22 -5.30
CA ASP A 147 2.52 -12.27 -6.30
C ASP A 147 2.46 -13.69 -5.72
N PHE A 148 2.13 -14.72 -6.50
CA PHE A 148 1.96 -16.07 -5.95
C PHE A 148 3.25 -16.65 -5.33
N GLN A 149 4.41 -16.35 -5.91
CA GLN A 149 5.71 -16.77 -5.36
C GLN A 149 5.99 -16.15 -3.98
N PHE A 150 5.45 -14.96 -3.73
CA PHE A 150 5.59 -14.24 -2.47
C PHE A 150 4.87 -14.93 -1.30
N TYR A 151 3.76 -15.63 -1.56
CA TYR A 151 3.04 -16.41 -0.55
C TYR A 151 3.66 -17.79 -0.28
N ILE A 152 4.28 -18.41 -1.29
CA ILE A 152 4.92 -19.73 -1.11
C ILE A 152 6.19 -19.62 -0.25
N GLU A 153 6.94 -18.53 -0.38
CA GLU A 153 8.25 -18.36 0.27
C GLU A 153 8.18 -17.84 1.72
N SER A 154 7.02 -17.88 2.39
CA SER A 154 6.82 -17.36 3.78
C SER A 154 7.10 -15.86 3.98
N GLN A 155 7.42 -15.12 2.91
CA GLN A 155 7.75 -13.68 2.97
C GLN A 155 6.53 -12.81 3.31
N ALA A 156 5.33 -13.27 2.95
CA ALA A 156 4.07 -12.61 3.31
C ALA A 156 3.88 -12.54 4.84
N THR A 157 4.28 -13.58 5.58
CA THR A 157 4.15 -13.66 7.03
C THR A 157 4.99 -12.62 7.74
N ASP A 158 6.23 -12.40 7.29
CA ASP A 158 7.14 -11.40 7.87
C ASP A 158 6.59 -9.98 7.71
N LEU A 159 6.03 -9.67 6.54
CA LEU A 159 5.43 -8.37 6.28
C LEU A 159 4.10 -8.18 7.01
N LEU A 160 3.31 -9.25 7.20
CA LEU A 160 2.12 -9.24 8.06
C LEU A 160 2.49 -8.95 9.53
N HIS A 161 3.55 -9.58 10.06
CA HIS A 161 4.04 -9.28 11.40
C HIS A 161 4.56 -7.84 11.53
N LEU A 162 5.20 -7.33 10.49
CA LEU A 162 5.65 -5.94 10.43
C LEU A 162 4.44 -4.97 10.41
N ALA A 163 3.40 -5.30 9.64
CA ALA A 163 2.14 -4.54 9.64
C ALA A 163 1.46 -4.58 11.02
N SER A 164 1.43 -5.74 11.68
CA SER A 164 0.93 -5.89 13.06
C SER A 164 1.68 -4.98 14.04
N THR A 165 3.01 -4.92 13.91
CA THR A 165 3.85 -4.03 14.72
C THR A 165 3.49 -2.56 14.49
N LEU A 166 3.28 -2.15 13.23
CA LEU A 166 2.84 -0.78 12.92
C LEU A 166 1.45 -0.45 13.48
N VAL A 167 0.50 -1.39 13.44
CA VAL A 167 -0.85 -1.23 14.03
C VAL A 167 -0.76 -1.03 15.55
N LEU A 168 0.12 -1.77 16.22
CA LEU A 168 0.37 -1.61 17.65
C LEU A 168 1.02 -0.27 17.98
N ASP A 169 2.04 0.12 17.22
CA ASP A 169 2.79 1.35 17.42
C ASP A 169 1.96 2.61 17.12
N LEU A 170 1.09 2.56 16.11
CA LEU A 170 0.10 3.60 15.82
C LEU A 170 -1.05 3.61 16.85
N GLY A 171 -1.18 2.56 17.67
CA GLY A 171 -2.23 2.44 18.67
C GLY A 171 -3.62 2.17 18.12
N LEU A 172 -3.72 1.71 16.88
CA LEU A 172 -5.00 1.48 16.22
C LEU A 172 -5.80 0.38 16.90
N HIS A 173 -5.14 -0.55 17.59
CA HIS A 173 -5.77 -1.61 18.38
C HIS A 173 -6.62 -1.10 19.56
N LYS A 174 -6.47 0.17 19.96
CA LYS A 174 -7.25 0.76 21.06
C LYS A 174 -8.57 1.27 20.49
N PRO A 175 -9.68 1.21 21.24
CA PRO A 175 -10.90 1.83 20.78
C PRO A 175 -10.68 3.33 20.56
N PRO A 176 -11.27 3.93 19.52
CA PRO A 176 -11.23 5.38 19.35
C PRO A 176 -11.72 6.00 20.65
N ASN A 177 -11.00 7.00 21.15
CA ASN A 177 -11.41 7.70 22.36
C ASN A 177 -12.65 8.54 22.07
N VAL A 178 -13.80 7.86 21.95
CA VAL A 178 -15.13 8.43 21.73
C VAL A 178 -15.65 9.08 23.04
N TYR A 179 -15.03 8.76 24.18
CA TYR A 179 -15.47 9.20 25.50
C TYR A 179 -14.56 10.26 26.13
N GLY A 180 -14.18 11.28 25.34
CA GLY A 180 -13.54 12.50 25.85
C GLY A 180 -12.27 12.30 26.71
N PRO A 181 -11.70 13.37 27.28
CA PRO A 181 -10.54 13.28 28.16
C PRO A 181 -10.85 12.68 29.54
N GLY A 182 -12.09 12.23 29.78
CA GLY A 182 -12.62 12.05 31.14
C GLY A 182 -12.75 10.64 31.67
N ARG A 183 -12.52 9.56 30.90
CA ARG A 183 -12.93 8.22 31.39
C ARG A 183 -11.99 7.03 31.32
N GLN A 184 -10.77 7.06 30.76
CA GLN A 184 -9.98 5.81 30.67
C GLN A 184 -8.46 5.88 30.91
N SER A 185 -7.95 6.81 31.73
CA SER A 185 -6.59 6.63 32.27
C SER A 185 -6.36 7.40 33.57
N PHE A 186 -6.02 6.69 34.65
CA PHE A 186 -5.42 7.28 35.87
C PHE A 186 -3.98 7.81 35.65
N LEU A 187 -3.48 7.76 34.41
CA LEU A 187 -2.14 8.21 34.07
C LEU A 187 -2.16 9.70 33.71
N PRO A 188 -1.34 10.53 34.38
CA PRO A 188 -1.20 11.94 34.06
C PRO A 188 -0.79 12.17 32.61
N ASP A 189 -1.38 13.16 31.94
CA ASP A 189 -1.04 13.55 30.56
C ASP A 189 0.45 13.89 30.38
N ALA A 190 1.14 14.28 31.46
CA ALA A 190 2.59 14.45 31.50
C ALA A 190 3.36 13.16 31.19
N ILE A 191 2.87 11.99 31.67
CA ILE A 191 3.50 10.69 31.41
C ILE A 191 3.27 10.25 29.95
N ARG A 192 2.12 10.58 29.35
CA ARG A 192 1.86 10.33 27.90
C ARG A 192 2.83 11.09 27.02
N LYS A 193 3.12 12.35 27.34
CA LYS A 193 4.07 13.19 26.59
C LYS A 193 5.52 12.71 26.73
N VAL A 194 5.92 12.25 27.92
CA VAL A 194 7.29 11.78 28.19
C VAL A 194 7.61 10.43 27.54
N LYS A 195 6.62 9.54 27.36
CA LYS A 195 6.83 8.21 26.74
C LYS A 195 6.56 8.14 25.22
N GLY A 196 6.26 9.24 24.54
CA GLY A 196 5.85 9.20 23.12
C GLY A 196 4.48 8.53 22.86
N LEU A 197 3.76 8.14 23.92
CA LEU A 197 2.41 7.58 23.91
C LEU A 197 1.32 8.66 23.64
N ALA A 198 1.72 9.89 23.35
CA ALA A 198 0.82 11.03 23.12
C ALA A 198 0.25 11.08 21.69
N LYS A 199 0.58 10.13 20.80
CA LYS A 199 0.02 10.08 19.43
C LYS A 199 -1.39 9.48 19.34
N TYR A 200 -1.96 8.94 20.43
CA TYR A 200 -3.33 8.39 20.45
C TYR A 200 -4.40 9.50 20.44
N GLY A 201 -4.35 10.36 19.43
CA GLY A 201 -5.43 11.25 19.04
C GLY A 201 -6.52 10.45 18.32
N HIS A 202 -7.69 11.07 18.16
CA HIS A 202 -8.84 10.53 17.45
C HIS A 202 -8.44 9.69 16.23
N HIS A 203 -8.85 8.41 16.19
CA HIS A 203 -8.65 7.59 15.00
C HIS A 203 -9.40 8.23 13.84
N THR A 204 -8.67 8.49 12.77
CA THR A 204 -9.25 8.93 11.50
C THR A 204 -10.01 7.76 10.86
N LEU A 205 -10.84 8.06 9.87
CA LEU A 205 -11.50 7.00 9.11
C LEU A 205 -10.47 6.14 8.37
N ASP A 206 -9.35 6.73 7.94
CA ASP A 206 -8.29 6.01 7.23
C ASP A 206 -7.50 5.09 8.17
N ASP A 207 -7.33 5.48 9.43
CA ASP A 207 -6.79 4.60 10.48
C ASP A 207 -7.66 3.36 10.68
N MET A 208 -8.98 3.55 10.81
CA MET A 208 -9.91 2.44 11.00
C MET A 208 -9.99 1.53 9.77
N ARG A 209 -9.97 2.12 8.56
CA ARG A 209 -9.92 1.35 7.32
C ARG A 209 -8.64 0.51 7.21
N ALA A 210 -7.48 1.11 7.50
CA ALA A 210 -6.22 0.38 7.48
C ALA A 210 -6.18 -0.73 8.53
N MET A 211 -6.71 -0.50 9.73
CA MET A 211 -6.83 -1.53 10.76
C MET A 211 -7.75 -2.68 10.32
N LEU A 212 -8.89 -2.37 9.69
CA LEU A 212 -9.78 -3.40 9.13
C LEU A 212 -9.10 -4.17 7.99
N GLY A 213 -8.33 -3.49 7.14
CA GLY A 213 -7.56 -4.14 6.07
C GLY A 213 -6.49 -5.08 6.60
N PHE A 214 -5.80 -4.69 7.68
CA PHE A 214 -4.88 -5.58 8.38
C PHE A 214 -5.59 -6.82 8.92
N TYR A 215 -6.73 -6.64 9.59
CA TYR A 215 -7.49 -7.77 10.12
C TYR A 215 -7.95 -8.72 9.00
N TYR A 216 -8.46 -8.17 7.89
CA TYR A 216 -8.84 -8.95 6.72
C TYR A 216 -7.69 -9.82 6.22
N LEU A 217 -6.51 -9.23 5.98
CA LEU A 217 -5.34 -9.97 5.49
C LEU A 217 -4.78 -10.97 6.51
N ASN A 218 -4.94 -10.70 7.81
CA ASN A 218 -4.47 -11.59 8.87
C ASN A 218 -5.43 -12.78 9.12
N THR A 219 -6.68 -12.69 8.66
CA THR A 219 -7.68 -13.77 8.81
C THR A 219 -7.75 -14.74 7.63
N VAL A 220 -7.17 -14.37 6.49
CA VAL A 220 -7.13 -15.15 5.25
C VAL A 220 -5.98 -16.15 5.27
#